data_AF-H2ZYK9-F1
#
_entry.id   AF-H2ZYK9-F1
#
_cell.length_a   1.000
_cell.length_b   1.000
_cell.length_c   1.000
_cell.angle_alpha   90.00
_cell.angle_beta   90.00
_cell.angle_gamma   90.00
#
_symmetry.space_group_name_H-M   'P 1'
#
loop_
_entity.id
_entity.type
_entity.pdbx_description
1 polymer ?
#
loop_
_entity_poly.entity_id
_entity_poly.type
_entity_poly.pdbx_seq_one_letter_code
_entity_poly.pdbx_strand_id
1 'polypeptide(L)'
;QKLNAKNVLPNTLVFSQAELPGIEYFIIQAQLRWTGHLVQMPHHCIPHQIFFGQLKERRRHLGAPRKCFKDFLKSNLKKCHIEPQQLETLASDRQKWHERCRSGLQGFEAERILELNQKWEWHTAKITLQASNHICLHCNRSCVSRAGLLAHVR
;
A
#
# COMPACT_ATOMS: atom_id res chain seq x y z
N GLN A 1 9.03 24.20 -18.30
CA GLN A 1 9.45 22.99 -19.05
C GLN A 1 8.32 21.97 -18.96
N LYS A 2 7.74 21.53 -20.08
CA LYS A 2 6.64 20.55 -20.09
C LYS A 2 7.23 19.14 -20.07
N LEU A 3 6.86 18.32 -19.09
CA LEU A 3 7.26 16.91 -19.00
C LEU A 3 6.73 16.14 -20.22
N ASN A 4 7.64 15.58 -21.00
CA ASN A 4 7.34 14.75 -22.17
C ASN A 4 6.80 13.39 -21.69
N ALA A 5 5.60 13.00 -22.16
CA ALA A 5 4.96 11.73 -21.82
C ALA A 5 5.78 10.47 -22.19
N LYS A 6 6.87 10.63 -22.97
CA LYS A 6 7.84 9.57 -23.28
C LYS A 6 8.82 9.25 -22.13
N ASN A 7 8.91 10.09 -21.10
CA ASN A 7 9.90 9.96 -20.01
C ASN A 7 9.27 9.56 -18.65
N VAL A 8 8.05 9.03 -18.63
CA VAL A 8 7.40 8.63 -17.38
C VAL A 8 7.88 7.23 -16.99
N LEU A 9 8.91 7.18 -16.15
CA LEU A 9 9.36 5.94 -15.51
C LEU A 9 8.39 5.59 -14.36
N PRO A 10 7.94 4.33 -14.23
CA PRO A 10 7.17 3.91 -13.07
C PRO A 10 8.02 4.01 -11.80
N ASN A 11 7.38 4.40 -10.69
CA ASN A 11 8.05 4.51 -9.39
C ASN A 11 8.73 3.19 -8.97
N THR A 12 8.20 2.04 -9.38
CA THR A 12 8.82 0.73 -9.12
C THR A 12 10.23 0.60 -9.71
N LEU A 13 10.49 1.17 -10.89
CA LEU A 13 11.83 1.19 -11.48
C LEU A 13 12.77 2.14 -10.74
N VAL A 14 12.27 3.32 -10.34
CA VAL A 14 13.06 4.29 -9.54
C VAL A 14 13.51 3.67 -8.23
N PHE A 15 12.58 3.00 -7.53
CA PHE A 15 12.87 2.31 -6.27
C PHE A 15 13.80 1.11 -6.46
N SER A 16 13.62 0.33 -7.53
CA SER A 16 14.51 -0.78 -7.89
C SER A 16 15.94 -0.32 -8.14
N GLN A 17 16.13 0.76 -8.92
CA GLN A 17 17.46 1.34 -9.18
C GLN A 17 18.15 1.87 -7.91
N ALA A 18 17.37 2.33 -6.94
CA ALA A 18 17.88 2.81 -5.66
C ALA A 18 18.05 1.68 -4.61
N GLU A 19 17.67 0.44 -4.92
CA GLU A 19 17.61 -0.68 -3.97
C GLU A 19 16.77 -0.38 -2.72
N LEU A 20 15.74 0.46 -2.87
CA LEU A 20 14.85 0.86 -1.79
C LEU A 20 13.46 0.26 -1.97
N PRO A 21 12.79 -0.15 -0.87
CA PRO A 21 11.37 -0.44 -0.94
C PRO A 21 10.57 0.86 -1.05
N GLY A 22 9.34 0.77 -1.53
CA GLY A 22 8.44 1.93 -1.56
C GLY A 22 8.00 2.39 -0.16
N ILE A 23 7.51 3.64 -0.07
CA ILE A 23 7.22 4.31 1.21
C ILE A 23 6.27 3.53 2.15
N GLU A 24 5.32 2.79 1.59
CA GLU A 24 4.35 2.01 2.38
C GLU A 24 5.03 0.93 3.21
N TYR A 25 6.13 0.35 2.71
CA TYR A 25 6.96 -0.59 3.46
C TYR A 25 7.44 0.00 4.78
N PHE A 26 8.02 1.21 4.73
CA PHE A 26 8.57 1.87 5.90
C PHE A 26 7.49 2.25 6.91
N ILE A 27 6.32 2.70 6.42
CA ILE A 27 5.18 3.02 7.27
C ILE A 27 4.71 1.76 8.02
N ILE A 28 4.52 0.64 7.32
CA ILE A 28 4.09 -0.61 7.94
C ILE A 28 5.17 -1.11 8.90
N GLN A 29 6.45 -1.04 8.52
CA GLN A 29 7.56 -1.46 9.37
C GLN A 29 7.59 -0.68 10.71
N ALA A 30 7.46 0.65 10.67
CA ALA A 30 7.43 1.46 11.87
C ALA A 30 6.24 1.10 12.78
N GLN A 31 5.08 0.89 12.18
CA GLN A 31 3.87 0.50 12.92
C GLN A 31 4.01 -0.88 13.56
N LEU A 32 4.52 -1.88 12.84
CA LEU A 32 4.73 -3.24 13.37
C LEU A 32 5.79 -3.26 14.49
N ARG A 33 6.86 -2.48 14.36
CA ARG A 33 7.87 -2.34 15.42
C ARG A 33 7.27 -1.73 16.68
N TRP A 34 6.48 -0.66 16.52
CA TRP A 34 5.82 -0.02 17.65
C TRP A 34 4.81 -0.96 18.33
N THR A 35 4.07 -1.76 17.57
CA THR A 35 3.10 -2.68 18.16
C THR A 35 3.75 -3.85 18.89
N GLY A 36 4.87 -4.37 18.38
CA GLY A 36 5.66 -5.35 19.13
C GLY A 36 6.13 -4.79 20.46
N HIS A 37 6.59 -3.54 20.48
CA HIS A 37 6.96 -2.86 21.72
C HIS A 37 5.76 -2.74 22.67
N LEU A 38 4.58 -2.31 22.18
CA LEU A 38 3.37 -2.21 23.02
C LEU A 38 2.97 -3.53 23.65
N VAL A 39 3.04 -4.65 22.92
CA VAL A 39 2.72 -5.98 23.46
C VAL A 39 3.69 -6.37 24.58
N GLN A 40 4.96 -6.00 24.45
CA GLN A 40 6.00 -6.32 25.43
C GLN A 40 6.01 -5.40 26.65
N MET A 41 5.30 -4.27 26.60
CA MET A 41 5.18 -3.38 27.75
C MET A 41 4.38 -4.06 28.86
N PRO A 42 4.77 -3.90 30.14
CA PRO A 42 3.97 -4.38 31.26
C PRO A 42 2.54 -3.85 31.24
N HIS A 43 1.59 -4.66 31.73
CA HIS A 43 0.16 -4.30 31.74
C HIS A 43 -0.19 -3.04 32.56
N HIS A 44 0.68 -2.62 33.48
CA HIS A 44 0.49 -1.39 34.25
C HIS A 44 0.87 -0.12 33.46
N CYS A 45 1.55 -0.25 32.32
CA CYS A 45 1.93 0.88 31.49
C CYS A 45 0.72 1.43 30.72
N ILE A 46 0.53 2.75 30.78
CA ILE A 46 -0.59 3.45 30.13
C ILE A 46 -0.71 3.12 28.64
N PRO A 47 0.37 3.10 27.82
CA PRO A 47 0.24 2.78 26.39
C PRO A 47 -0.31 1.38 26.13
N HIS A 48 0.13 0.38 26.91
CA HIS A 48 -0.40 -0.98 26.84
C HIS A 48 -1.89 -1.00 27.21
N GLN A 49 -2.26 -0.37 28.31
CA GLN A 49 -3.66 -0.29 28.76
C GLN A 49 -4.57 0.37 27.73
N ILE A 50 -4.13 1.45 27.08
CA ILE A 50 -4.90 2.13 26.04
C ILE A 50 -5.04 1.24 24.80
N PHE A 51 -3.96 0.54 24.41
CA PHE A 51 -3.96 -0.28 23.21
C PHE A 51 -4.87 -1.51 23.32
N PHE A 52 -4.82 -2.21 24.46
CA PHE A 52 -5.65 -3.38 24.74
C PHE A 52 -6.99 -3.07 25.40
N GLY A 53 -7.14 -1.85 25.92
CA GLY A 53 -8.36 -1.38 26.56
C GLY A 53 -9.55 -1.31 25.61
N GLN A 54 -10.74 -1.47 26.17
CA GLN A 54 -12.00 -1.28 25.47
C GLN A 54 -12.67 -0.03 26.01
N LEU A 55 -13.20 0.82 25.12
CA LEU A 55 -14.00 1.96 25.53
C LEU A 55 -15.34 1.44 26.03
N LYS A 56 -15.74 1.88 27.24
CA LYS A 56 -17.04 1.54 27.84
C LYS A 56 -18.22 1.95 26.95
N GLU A 57 -18.11 3.12 26.32
CA GLU A 57 -19.03 3.59 25.28
C GLU A 57 -18.23 3.90 24.02
N ARG A 58 -18.65 3.35 22.89
CA ARG A 58 -18.04 3.63 21.58
C ARG A 58 -19.07 4.26 20.67
N ARG A 59 -19.15 5.59 20.69
CA ARG A 59 -19.90 6.35 19.67
C ARG A 59 -18.93 6.79 18.58
N ARG A 60 -19.20 6.39 17.34
CA ARG A 60 -18.54 6.92 16.14
C ARG A 60 -19.60 7.69 15.35
N HIS A 61 -19.19 8.76 14.68
CA HIS A 61 -20.12 9.49 13.83
C HIS A 61 -20.62 8.59 12.70
N LEU A 62 -21.89 8.78 12.33
CA LEU A 62 -22.50 8.11 11.20
C LEU A 62 -21.94 8.68 9.88
N GLY A 63 -21.81 7.83 8.86
CA GLY A 63 -21.26 8.20 7.55
C GLY A 63 -19.91 7.55 7.29
N ALA A 64 -18.89 8.36 6.96
CA ALA A 64 -17.54 7.91 6.61
C ALA A 64 -16.51 8.22 7.72
N PRO A 65 -16.51 7.49 8.85
CA PRO A 65 -15.53 7.68 9.89
C PRO A 65 -14.13 7.26 9.46
N ARG A 66 -13.14 8.07 9.86
CA ARG A 66 -11.73 7.73 9.66
C ARG A 66 -11.44 6.39 10.33
N LYS A 67 -10.74 5.52 9.59
CA LYS A 67 -10.32 4.21 10.07
C LYS A 67 -9.41 4.40 11.29
N CYS A 68 -9.70 3.71 12.39
CA CYS A 68 -8.90 3.88 13.61
C CYS A 68 -7.57 3.13 13.48
N PHE A 69 -6.61 3.47 14.35
CA PHE A 69 -5.30 2.83 14.37
C PHE A 69 -5.40 1.30 14.46
N LYS A 70 -6.24 0.76 15.35
CA LYS A 70 -6.48 -0.69 15.49
C LYS A 70 -6.95 -1.35 14.19
N ASP A 71 -7.86 -0.69 13.47
CA ASP A 71 -8.38 -1.22 12.20
C ASP A 71 -7.31 -1.14 11.09
N PHE A 72 -6.47 -0.10 11.09
CA PHE A 72 -5.29 0.00 10.22
C PHE A 72 -4.26 -1.08 10.52
N LEU A 73 -3.93 -1.29 11.79
CA LEU A 73 -2.98 -2.30 12.22
C LEU A 73 -3.42 -3.70 11.79
N LYS A 74 -4.69 -4.06 12.01
CA LYS A 74 -5.23 -5.35 11.53
C LYS A 74 -5.05 -5.53 10.02
N SER A 75 -5.24 -4.46 9.26
CA SER A 75 -5.03 -4.45 7.80
C SER A 75 -3.57 -4.71 7.45
N ASN A 76 -2.65 -4.09 8.18
CA ASN A 76 -1.21 -4.18 7.92
C ASN A 76 -0.63 -5.53 8.36
N LEU A 77 -1.11 -6.08 9.48
CA LEU A 77 -0.79 -7.46 9.88
C LEU A 77 -1.18 -8.44 8.78
N LYS A 78 -2.39 -8.34 8.24
CA LYS A 78 -2.85 -9.17 7.13
C LYS A 78 -2.02 -9.01 5.85
N LYS A 79 -1.65 -7.77 5.48
CA LYS A 79 -0.73 -7.50 4.36
C LYS A 79 0.63 -8.19 4.55
N CYS A 80 1.08 -8.35 5.78
CA CYS A 80 2.32 -9.05 6.14
C CYS A 80 2.10 -10.55 6.43
N HIS A 81 0.94 -11.10 6.07
CA HIS A 81 0.54 -12.50 6.31
C HIS A 81 0.52 -12.89 7.79
N ILE A 82 0.39 -11.94 8.71
CA ILE A 82 0.32 -12.18 10.15
C ILE A 82 -1.15 -12.15 10.56
N GLU A 83 -1.64 -13.27 11.11
CA GLU A 83 -3.00 -13.31 11.65
C GLU A 83 -3.10 -12.42 12.90
N PRO A 84 -4.06 -11.47 12.96
CA PRO A 84 -4.18 -10.56 14.10
C PRO A 84 -4.34 -11.26 15.45
N GLN A 85 -4.91 -12.46 15.48
CA GLN A 85 -5.09 -13.29 16.68
C GLN A 85 -3.77 -13.82 17.24
N GLN A 86 -2.75 -13.97 16.38
CA GLN A 86 -1.42 -14.46 16.77
C GLN A 86 -0.49 -13.34 17.22
N LEU A 87 -0.93 -12.07 17.17
CA LEU A 87 -0.10 -10.90 17.48
C LEU A 87 0.58 -11.02 18.84
N GLU A 88 -0.19 -11.25 19.91
CA GLU A 88 0.34 -11.28 21.29
C GLU A 88 1.35 -12.42 21.48
N THR A 89 1.03 -13.61 20.96
CA THR A 89 1.90 -14.78 21.03
C THR A 89 3.21 -14.57 20.28
N LEU A 90 3.15 -14.03 19.05
CA LEU A 90 4.34 -13.80 18.23
C LEU A 90 5.17 -12.61 18.73
N ALA A 91 4.52 -11.58 19.27
CA ALA A 91 5.18 -10.38 19.74
C ALA A 91 5.78 -10.50 21.15
N SER A 92 5.35 -11.50 21.94
CA SER A 92 5.93 -11.81 23.26
C SER A 92 7.44 -12.04 23.22
N ASP A 93 7.94 -12.65 22.14
CA ASP A 93 9.37 -12.85 21.89
C ASP A 93 9.88 -11.79 20.90
N ARG A 94 10.80 -10.94 21.34
CA ARG A 94 11.32 -9.84 20.54
C ARG A 94 12.04 -10.28 19.27
N GLN A 95 12.80 -11.38 19.33
CA GLN A 95 13.54 -11.86 18.16
C GLN A 95 12.58 -12.48 17.16
N LYS A 96 11.69 -13.36 17.62
CA LYS A 96 10.66 -13.98 16.75
C LYS A 96 9.76 -12.93 16.11
N TRP A 97 9.38 -11.90 16.86
CA TRP A 97 8.59 -10.79 16.31
C TRP A 97 9.31 -10.05 15.19
N HIS A 98 10.58 -9.72 15.42
CA HIS A 98 11.38 -8.98 14.46
C HIS A 98 11.61 -9.77 13.16
N GLU A 99 11.92 -11.07 13.28
CA GLU A 99 12.04 -11.97 12.14
C GLU A 99 10.73 -12.11 11.38
N ARG A 100 9.61 -12.30 12.10
CA ARG A 100 8.29 -12.44 11.49
C ARG A 100 7.85 -11.18 10.76
N CYS A 101 8.10 -10.00 11.33
CA CYS A 101 7.85 -8.72 10.69
C CYS A 101 8.71 -8.55 9.44
N ARG A 102 10.01 -8.87 9.50
CA ARG A 102 10.91 -8.76 8.35
C ARG A 102 10.43 -9.63 7.18
N SER A 103 10.13 -10.90 7.45
CA SER A 103 9.61 -11.82 6.45
C SER A 103 8.26 -11.37 5.88
N GLY A 104 7.34 -10.94 6.75
CA GLY A 104 6.03 -10.44 6.32
C GLY A 104 6.11 -9.16 5.48
N LEU A 105 7.02 -8.25 5.82
CA LEU A 105 7.28 -7.02 5.06
C LEU A 105 7.91 -7.30 3.69
N GLN A 106 8.81 -8.29 3.59
CA GLN A 106 9.38 -8.71 2.31
C GLN A 106 8.31 -9.30 1.39
N GLY A 107 7.43 -10.16 1.93
CA GLY A 107 6.29 -10.71 1.18
C GLY A 107 5.35 -9.61 0.70
N PHE A 108 4.98 -8.68 1.59
CA PHE A 108 4.18 -7.51 1.26
C PHE A 108 4.81 -6.67 0.13
N GLU A 109 6.11 -6.38 0.21
CA GLU A 109 6.80 -5.59 -0.81
C GLU A 109 6.79 -6.27 -2.17
N ALA A 110 7.07 -7.58 -2.20
CA ALA A 110 7.09 -8.37 -3.43
C ALA A 110 5.71 -8.39 -4.10
N GLU A 111 4.65 -8.65 -3.33
CA GLU A 111 3.26 -8.60 -3.83
C GLU A 111 2.89 -7.21 -4.34
N ARG A 112 3.25 -6.16 -3.60
CA ARG A 112 2.97 -4.78 -4.02
C ARG A 112 3.69 -4.41 -5.32
N ILE A 113 4.96 -4.81 -5.47
CA ILE A 113 5.73 -4.57 -6.70
C ILE A 113 5.08 -5.32 -7.87
N LEU A 114 4.69 -6.58 -7.68
CA LEU A 114 4.02 -7.38 -8.69
C LEU A 114 2.71 -6.71 -9.17
N GLU A 115 1.85 -6.30 -8.23
CA GLU A 115 0.61 -5.60 -8.56
C GLU A 115 0.84 -4.27 -9.30
N LEU A 116 1.83 -3.49 -8.88
CA LEU A 116 2.15 -2.21 -9.51
C LEU A 116 2.67 -2.41 -10.94
N ASN A 117 3.51 -3.42 -11.17
CA ASN A 117 4.01 -3.76 -12.49
C ASN A 117 2.88 -4.27 -13.40
N GLN A 118 2.00 -5.14 -12.91
CA GLN A 118 0.81 -5.59 -13.66
C GLN A 118 -0.12 -4.43 -14.04
N LYS A 119 -0.39 -3.50 -13.11
CA LYS A 119 -1.17 -2.29 -13.39
C LYS A 119 -0.48 -1.44 -14.46
N TRP A 120 0.84 -1.25 -14.35
CA TRP A 120 1.62 -0.51 -15.34
C TRP A 120 1.59 -1.14 -16.72
N GLU A 121 1.78 -2.46 -16.82
CA GLU A 121 1.69 -3.23 -18.07
C GLU A 121 0.31 -3.10 -18.70
N TRP A 122 -0.76 -3.29 -17.91
CA TRP A 122 -2.13 -3.14 -18.39
C TRP A 122 -2.40 -1.73 -18.94
N HIS A 123 -1.98 -0.70 -18.20
CA HIS A 123 -2.13 0.69 -18.64
C HIS A 123 -1.32 0.97 -19.91
N THR A 124 -0.07 0.49 -19.98
CA THR A 124 0.81 0.69 -21.13
C THR A 124 0.29 -0.05 -22.36
N ALA A 125 -0.15 -1.30 -22.22
CA ALA A 125 -0.74 -2.09 -23.30
C ALA A 125 -2.01 -1.44 -23.86
N LYS A 126 -2.92 -0.97 -22.99
CA LYS A 126 -4.12 -0.22 -23.40
C LYS A 126 -3.77 1.06 -24.16
N ILE A 127 -2.73 1.75 -23.71
CA ILE A 127 -2.20 2.96 -24.35
C ILE A 127 -1.58 2.64 -25.72
N THR A 128 -0.79 1.58 -25.84
CA THR A 128 -0.15 1.15 -27.10
C THR A 128 -1.19 0.72 -28.14
N LEU A 129 -2.26 0.02 -27.72
CA LEU A 129 -3.37 -0.37 -28.58
C LEU A 129 -4.16 0.84 -29.13
N GLN A 130 -4.25 1.96 -28.40
CA GLN A 130 -4.94 3.18 -28.84
C GLN A 130 -4.05 4.15 -29.63
N ALA A 131 -2.72 3.98 -29.58
CA ALA A 131 -1.76 4.93 -30.16
C ALA A 131 -1.43 4.68 -31.64
N SER A 132 -1.80 3.53 -32.23
CA SER A 132 -1.34 3.17 -33.57
C SER A 132 -1.84 4.09 -34.68
N ASN A 133 -3.02 4.73 -34.55
CA ASN A 133 -3.51 5.66 -35.58
C ASN A 133 -4.02 7.02 -35.08
N HIS A 134 -4.12 7.27 -33.76
CA HIS A 134 -4.86 8.42 -33.20
C HIS A 134 -6.29 8.57 -33.76
N ILE A 135 -6.86 7.49 -34.30
CA ILE A 135 -8.20 7.48 -34.89
C ILE A 135 -9.17 6.97 -33.84
N CYS A 136 -10.25 7.70 -33.61
CA CYS A 136 -11.34 7.25 -32.77
C CYS A 136 -12.11 6.12 -33.46
N LEU A 137 -12.22 4.96 -32.83
CA LEU A 137 -12.95 3.81 -33.41
C LEU A 137 -14.49 3.99 -33.40
N HIS A 138 -15.02 4.98 -32.68
CA HIS A 138 -16.46 5.25 -32.62
C HIS A 138 -16.96 6.21 -33.70
N CYS A 139 -16.14 7.18 -34.12
CA CYS A 139 -16.54 8.19 -35.11
C CYS A 139 -15.52 8.37 -36.25
N ASN A 140 -14.47 7.53 -36.28
CA ASN A 140 -13.39 7.54 -37.26
C ASN A 140 -12.62 8.87 -37.39
N ARG A 141 -12.70 9.75 -36.38
CA ARG A 141 -12.01 11.04 -36.34
C ARG A 141 -10.54 10.87 -35.98
N SER A 142 -9.65 11.46 -36.78
CA SER A 142 -8.23 11.56 -36.44
C SER A 142 -7.98 12.65 -35.40
N CYS A 143 -7.21 12.32 -34.39
CA CYS A 143 -6.82 13.22 -33.31
C CYS A 143 -5.35 13.60 -33.45
N VAL A 144 -5.00 14.85 -33.15
CA VAL A 144 -3.64 15.38 -33.32
C VAL A 144 -2.63 14.75 -32.36
N SER A 145 -3.10 14.21 -31.23
CA SER A 145 -2.25 13.57 -30.24
C SER A 145 -3.02 12.52 -29.43
N ARG A 146 -2.26 11.66 -28.76
CA ARG A 146 -2.78 10.64 -27.84
C ARG A 146 -3.66 11.23 -26.73
N ALA A 147 -3.27 12.38 -26.17
CA ALA A 147 -4.06 13.07 -25.16
C ALA A 147 -5.39 13.59 -25.73
N GLY A 148 -5.38 14.09 -26.97
CA GLY A 148 -6.58 14.51 -27.67
C GLY A 148 -7.57 13.36 -27.91
N LEU A 149 -7.07 12.18 -28.31
CA LEU A 149 -7.92 10.99 -28.47
C LEU A 149 -8.56 10.55 -27.14
N LEU A 150 -7.80 10.52 -26.05
CA LEU A 150 -8.31 10.13 -24.73
C LEU A 150 -9.34 11.13 -24.15
N ALA A 151 -9.20 12.42 -24.45
CA ALA A 151 -10.19 13.43 -24.06
C ALA A 151 -11.47 13.34 -24.91
N HIS A 152 -11.34 12.97 -26.19
CA HIS A 152 -12.45 12.81 -27.12
C HIS A 152 -13.35 11.59 -26.83
N VAL A 153 -12.79 10.52 -26.26
CA VAL A 153 -13.51 9.26 -25.95
C VAL A 153 -14.13 9.27 -24.53
N ARG A 154 -13.90 10.32 -23.74
CA ARG A 154 -14.60 10.53 -22.46
C ARG A 154 -15.95 11.20 -22.69
#